data_AF-A0A397FRK2-F1
#
_entry.id   AF-A0A397FRK2-F1
#
_cell.length_a   1.000
_cell.length_b   1.000
_cell.length_c   1.000
_cell.angle_alpha   90.00
_cell.angle_beta   90.00
_cell.angle_gamma   90.00
#
_symmetry.space_group_name_H-M   'P 1'
#
loop_
_entity.id
_entity.type
_entity.pdbx_description
1 polymer ?
#
loop_
_entity_poly.entity_id
_entity_poly.type
_entity_poly.pdbx_seq_one_letter_code
_entity_poly.pdbx_strand_id
1 'polypeptide(L)'
;MALLTEYTTNDYWWRQFNTSGGQTFVADIFNAKINLGQSGPFDLYQSPILKNYGDTTTFIDMPPTAARRHLMSAVPLEKAVMTIRQNSLYENVYSIVAHCWVDFDRRFEMAHTSARQRRCAARQLTNAGVYMETMLRNVDSDDLTLSAYGIQINQTILAPLMVLPGGPEW
;
A
#
# COMPACT_ATOMS: atom_id res chain seq x y z
N MET A 1 34.65 21.24 -28.49
CA MET A 1 33.91 20.23 -27.69
C MET A 1 32.44 20.59 -27.68
N ALA A 2 31.63 20.09 -28.63
CA ALA A 2 30.22 20.47 -28.77
C ALA A 2 29.26 19.27 -28.95
N LEU A 3 29.79 18.03 -28.99
CA LEU A 3 28.98 16.85 -29.29
C LEU A 3 28.10 16.39 -28.11
N LEU A 4 28.54 16.65 -26.88
CA LEU A 4 27.85 16.18 -25.67
C LEU A 4 26.87 17.20 -25.10
N THR A 5 26.97 18.48 -25.50
CA THR A 5 26.22 19.58 -24.90
C THR A 5 24.71 19.34 -24.94
N GLU A 6 24.19 18.77 -26.03
CA GLU A 6 22.76 18.49 -26.16
C GLU A 6 22.28 17.31 -25.31
N TYR A 7 23.15 16.35 -25.01
CA TYR A 7 22.85 15.21 -24.14
C TYR A 7 22.87 15.62 -22.68
N THR A 8 23.76 16.54 -22.29
CA THR A 8 23.88 17.05 -20.91
C THR A 8 22.85 18.12 -20.56
N THR A 9 21.76 18.23 -21.31
CA THR A 9 20.66 19.18 -21.03
C THR A 9 19.70 18.70 -19.94
N ASN A 10 19.81 17.43 -19.55
CA ASN A 10 19.08 16.81 -18.46
C ASN A 10 19.93 15.70 -17.83
N ASP A 11 19.54 15.27 -16.63
CA ASP A 11 20.25 14.25 -15.85
C ASP A 11 20.12 12.82 -16.44
N TYR A 12 19.25 12.64 -17.43
CA TYR A 12 19.08 11.36 -18.13
C TYR A 12 20.08 11.16 -19.28
N TRP A 13 20.88 12.19 -19.61
CA TRP A 13 21.79 12.18 -20.76
C TRP A 13 21.06 11.87 -22.07
N TRP A 14 19.77 12.19 -22.14
CA TRP A 14 18.90 11.91 -23.29
C TRP A 14 18.66 13.21 -24.04
N ARG A 15 19.27 13.33 -25.22
CA ARG A 15 19.09 14.48 -26.11
C ARG A 15 17.60 14.83 -26.29
N GLN A 16 17.27 16.10 -26.08
CA GLN A 16 15.93 16.67 -26.29
C GLN A 16 14.81 16.06 -25.44
N PHE A 17 15.12 15.36 -24.35
CA PHE A 17 14.12 14.88 -23.41
C PHE A 17 13.41 16.07 -22.73
N ASN A 18 12.10 16.17 -22.93
CA ASN A 18 11.29 17.31 -22.51
C ASN A 18 9.94 16.86 -21.92
N THR A 19 9.23 17.80 -21.29
CA THR A 19 7.92 17.56 -20.69
C THR A 19 6.78 17.57 -21.72
N SER A 20 7.01 18.11 -22.93
CA SER A 20 5.99 18.22 -23.97
C SER A 20 5.76 16.92 -24.75
N GLY A 21 6.72 15.98 -24.74
CA GLY A 21 6.60 14.70 -25.46
C GLY A 21 7.47 13.57 -24.92
N GLY A 22 8.75 13.81 -24.68
CA GLY A 22 9.67 12.74 -24.25
C GLY A 22 9.24 12.10 -22.92
N GLN A 23 8.85 12.91 -21.95
CA GLN A 23 8.40 12.46 -20.64
C GLN A 23 7.09 11.66 -20.72
N THR A 24 6.11 12.12 -21.49
CA THR A 24 4.80 11.47 -21.61
C THR A 24 4.90 10.17 -22.40
N PHE A 25 5.78 10.09 -23.40
CA PHE A 25 6.08 8.84 -24.13
C PHE A 25 6.56 7.73 -23.19
N VAL A 26 7.56 8.03 -22.36
CA VAL A 26 8.10 7.06 -21.39
C VAL A 26 7.02 6.65 -20.39
N ALA A 27 6.24 7.61 -19.89
CA ALA A 27 5.15 7.34 -18.95
C ALA A 27 4.04 6.46 -19.56
N ASP A 28 3.68 6.68 -20.82
CA ASP A 28 2.66 5.88 -21.51
C ASP A 28 3.14 4.45 -21.75
N ILE A 29 4.42 4.25 -22.13
CA ILE A 29 5.00 2.91 -22.23
C ILE A 29 4.93 2.22 -20.88
N PHE A 30 5.37 2.90 -19.83
CA PHE A 30 5.38 2.33 -18.49
C PHE A 30 3.96 1.95 -18.02
N ASN A 31 2.98 2.83 -18.21
CA ASN A 31 1.58 2.57 -17.92
C ASN A 31 1.04 1.38 -18.73
N ALA A 32 1.36 1.28 -20.02
CA ALA A 32 0.92 0.16 -20.85
C ALA A 32 1.47 -1.18 -20.32
N LYS A 33 2.76 -1.23 -19.97
CA LYS A 33 3.41 -2.44 -19.45
C LYS A 33 2.87 -2.86 -18.09
N ILE A 34 2.74 -1.90 -17.17
CA ILE A 34 2.18 -2.14 -15.84
C ILE A 34 0.72 -2.63 -15.93
N ASN A 35 -0.08 -2.05 -16.83
CA ASN A 35 -1.45 -2.53 -17.06
C ASN A 35 -1.49 -3.93 -17.67
N LEU A 36 -0.43 -4.38 -18.35
CA LEU A 36 -0.32 -5.76 -18.82
C LEU A 36 0.27 -6.71 -17.77
N GLY A 37 0.57 -6.22 -16.56
CA GLY A 37 1.22 -7.01 -15.51
C GLY A 37 2.65 -7.42 -15.85
N GLN A 38 3.29 -6.72 -16.80
CA GLN A 38 4.68 -6.98 -17.18
C GLN A 38 5.62 -6.33 -16.17
N SER A 39 6.68 -7.05 -15.79
CA SER A 39 7.74 -6.56 -14.91
C SER A 39 9.11 -6.79 -15.55
N GLY A 40 10.08 -5.95 -15.19
CA GLY A 40 11.45 -6.02 -15.69
C GLY A 40 11.77 -5.00 -16.79
N PRO A 41 12.96 -5.13 -17.41
CA PRO A 41 13.41 -4.22 -18.46
C PRO A 41 12.49 -4.29 -19.69
N PHE A 42 12.30 -3.15 -20.36
CA PHE A 42 11.59 -3.09 -21.63
C PHE A 42 12.38 -2.26 -22.64
N ASP A 43 12.29 -2.65 -23.90
CA ASP A 43 12.89 -1.93 -25.01
C ASP A 43 11.93 -0.83 -25.48
N LEU A 44 12.42 0.42 -25.48
CA LEU A 44 11.69 1.59 -25.96
C LEU A 44 11.38 1.49 -27.47
N TYR A 45 12.23 0.83 -28.25
CA TYR A 45 12.06 0.67 -29.69
C TYR A 45 11.06 -0.43 -30.07
N GLN A 46 10.74 -1.35 -29.14
CA GLN A 46 9.79 -2.44 -29.32
C GLN A 46 8.45 -2.19 -28.60
N SER A 47 8.19 -0.95 -28.21
CA SER A 47 6.97 -0.56 -27.49
C SER A 47 6.14 0.40 -28.35
N PRO A 48 5.42 -0.10 -29.38
CA PRO A 48 4.64 0.76 -30.26
C PRO A 48 3.48 1.39 -29.49
N ILE A 49 3.43 2.72 -29.46
CA ILE A 49 2.28 3.50 -28.98
C ILE A 49 1.75 4.33 -30.13
N LEU A 50 0.45 4.19 -30.41
CA LEU A 50 -0.24 4.98 -31.42
C LEU A 50 -0.63 6.34 -30.85
N LYS A 51 0.37 7.22 -30.70
CA LYS A 51 0.22 8.59 -30.20
C LYS A 51 1.31 9.49 -30.74
N ASN A 52 0.95 10.73 -31.07
CA ASN A 52 1.92 11.74 -31.49
C ASN A 52 2.56 12.39 -30.28
N TYR A 53 3.89 12.30 -30.17
CA TYR A 53 4.67 12.96 -29.11
C TYR A 53 5.45 14.18 -29.60
N GLY A 54 5.22 14.61 -30.85
CA GLY A 54 5.82 15.82 -31.44
C GLY A 54 5.01 17.10 -31.21
N ASP A 55 3.83 17.02 -30.58
CA ASP A 55 2.97 18.18 -30.34
C ASP A 55 3.54 19.12 -29.25
N THR A 56 3.05 20.35 -29.21
CA THR A 56 3.47 21.36 -28.21
C THR A 56 3.09 20.96 -26.78
N THR A 57 2.06 20.13 -26.64
CA THR A 57 1.63 19.53 -25.38
C THR A 57 1.15 18.11 -25.61
N THR A 58 1.47 17.23 -24.67
CA THR A 58 0.93 15.87 -24.60
C THR A 58 0.59 15.54 -23.15
N PHE A 59 -0.27 14.55 -22.94
CA PHE A 59 -0.71 14.10 -21.62
C PHE A 59 -0.30 12.65 -21.40
N ILE A 60 -0.23 12.21 -20.15
CA ILE A 60 0.00 10.80 -19.82
C ILE A 60 -1.35 10.08 -19.87
N ASP A 61 -1.43 9.01 -20.65
CA ASP A 61 -2.61 8.15 -20.72
C ASP A 61 -2.54 7.10 -19.60
N MET A 62 -3.61 7.04 -18.80
CA MET A 62 -3.79 6.01 -17.79
C MET A 62 -5.24 5.53 -17.83
N PRO A 63 -5.50 4.20 -17.93
CA PRO A 63 -6.84 3.68 -17.79
C PRO A 63 -7.44 4.10 -16.44
N PRO A 64 -8.68 4.60 -16.37
CA PRO A 64 -9.30 5.00 -15.11
C PRO A 64 -9.35 3.87 -14.05
N THR A 65 -9.29 2.62 -14.50
CA THR A 65 -9.32 1.42 -13.66
C THR A 65 -7.93 0.97 -13.17
N ALA A 66 -6.83 1.55 -13.69
CA ALA A 66 -5.47 1.10 -13.39
C ALA A 66 -5.15 1.18 -11.90
N ALA A 67 -5.40 2.34 -11.27
CA ALA A 67 -5.17 2.54 -9.84
C ALA A 67 -5.93 1.52 -8.98
N ARG A 68 -7.21 1.27 -9.30
CA ARG A 68 -8.02 0.27 -8.58
C ARG A 68 -7.46 -1.14 -8.78
N ARG A 69 -7.02 -1.50 -9.99
CA ARG A 69 -6.41 -2.80 -10.25
C ARG A 69 -5.14 -3.00 -9.44
N HIS A 70 -4.30 -1.98 -9.31
CA HIS A 70 -3.11 -2.04 -8.45
C HIS A 70 -3.48 -2.17 -6.97
N LEU A 71 -4.44 -1.39 -6.49
CA LEU A 71 -4.89 -1.45 -5.11
C LEU A 71 -5.50 -2.82 -4.75
N MET A 72 -6.18 -3.47 -5.70
CA MET A 72 -6.80 -4.78 -5.53
C MET A 72 -5.84 -5.94 -5.84
N SER A 73 -4.58 -5.68 -6.18
CA SER A 73 -3.60 -6.73 -6.43
C SER A 73 -3.20 -7.41 -5.13
N ALA A 74 -2.91 -8.71 -5.19
CA ALA A 74 -2.48 -9.46 -4.02
C ALA A 74 -1.09 -8.98 -3.59
N VAL A 75 -0.98 -8.52 -2.35
CA VAL A 75 0.31 -8.21 -1.71
C VAL A 75 0.85 -9.51 -1.11
N PRO A 76 2.09 -9.94 -1.44
CA PRO A 76 2.72 -11.08 -0.79
C PRO A 76 2.74 -10.90 0.73
N LEU A 77 2.52 -11.98 1.48
CA LEU A 77 2.41 -11.93 2.94
C LEU A 77 3.66 -11.32 3.57
N GLU A 78 4.84 -11.71 3.09
CA GLU A 78 6.14 -11.23 3.56
C GLU A 78 6.25 -9.71 3.39
N LYS A 79 5.78 -9.20 2.25
CA LYS A 79 5.76 -7.76 1.97
C LYS A 79 4.79 -7.02 2.88
N ALA A 80 3.59 -7.58 3.11
CA ALA A 80 2.62 -6.99 4.04
C ALA A 80 3.18 -6.91 5.47
N VAL A 81 3.80 -7.98 5.97
CA VAL A 81 4.44 -8.00 7.30
C VAL A 81 5.59 -7.00 7.39
N MET A 82 6.46 -6.95 6.39
CA MET A 82 7.55 -5.97 6.33
C MET A 82 7.02 -4.53 6.35
N THR A 83 5.98 -4.23 5.57
CA THR A 83 5.38 -2.90 5.54
C THR A 83 4.81 -2.51 6.91
N ILE A 84 4.06 -3.40 7.57
CA ILE A 84 3.53 -3.12 8.91
C ILE A 84 4.65 -2.81 9.90
N ARG A 85 5.76 -3.56 9.85
CA ARG A 85 6.93 -3.35 10.73
C ARG A 85 7.70 -2.07 10.47
N GLN A 86 7.70 -1.61 9.22
CA GLN A 86 8.40 -0.38 8.82
C GLN A 86 7.58 0.88 9.06
N ASN A 87 6.26 0.73 9.14
CA ASN A 87 5.34 1.82 9.41
C ASN A 87 5.35 2.20 10.91
N SER A 88 5.13 3.48 11.20
CA SER A 88 4.71 3.88 12.54
C SER A 88 3.34 3.30 12.86
N LEU A 89 3.02 3.20 14.16
CA LEU A 89 1.70 2.80 14.64
C LEU A 89 0.62 3.72 14.08
N TYR A 90 0.91 5.02 13.91
CA TYR A 90 0.00 5.97 13.28
C TYR A 90 -0.41 5.51 11.87
N GLU A 91 0.55 5.25 11.00
CA GLU A 91 0.31 4.83 9.61
C GLU A 91 -0.44 3.49 9.56
N ASN A 92 -0.10 2.56 10.45
CA ASN A 92 -0.77 1.27 10.54
C ASN A 92 -2.24 1.42 10.99
N VAL A 93 -2.53 2.25 12.00
CA VAL A 93 -3.91 2.52 12.44
C VAL A 93 -4.69 3.30 11.38
N TYR A 94 -4.02 4.17 10.63
CA TYR A 94 -4.61 4.95 9.54
C TYR A 94 -4.99 4.12 8.31
N SER A 95 -4.71 2.82 8.31
CA SER A 95 -5.31 1.88 7.34
C SER A 95 -6.82 1.67 7.55
N ILE A 96 -7.40 2.17 8.65
CA ILE A 96 -8.84 2.16 9.00
C ILE A 96 -9.44 0.76 8.82
N VAL A 97 -8.76 -0.23 9.39
CA VAL A 97 -9.29 -1.60 9.42
C VAL A 97 -10.38 -1.70 10.46
N ALA A 98 -11.57 -2.10 10.02
CA ALA A 98 -12.60 -2.55 10.95
C ALA A 98 -12.18 -3.95 11.46
N HIS A 99 -11.52 -4.00 12.61
CA HIS A 99 -11.14 -5.28 13.21
C HIS A 99 -12.38 -6.06 13.67
N CYS A 100 -12.30 -7.38 13.62
CA CYS A 100 -13.32 -8.31 14.07
C CYS A 100 -12.99 -8.90 15.45
N TRP A 101 -11.70 -9.13 15.71
CA TRP A 101 -11.21 -9.67 16.97
C TRP A 101 -9.94 -8.95 17.41
N VAL A 102 -9.72 -8.90 18.73
CA VAL A 102 -8.43 -8.48 19.27
C VAL A 102 -7.39 -9.56 18.96
N ASP A 103 -7.72 -10.82 19.23
CA ASP A 103 -6.78 -11.95 19.26
C ASP A 103 -7.02 -13.01 18.17
N PHE A 104 -5.97 -13.76 17.81
CA PHE A 104 -6.05 -14.84 16.80
C PHE A 104 -7.00 -15.98 17.18
N ASP A 105 -7.13 -16.26 18.48
CA ASP A 105 -8.04 -17.27 19.01
C ASP A 105 -9.50 -16.82 19.01
N ARG A 106 -9.76 -15.55 18.65
CA ARG A 106 -11.10 -14.96 18.54
C ARG A 106 -11.84 -14.92 19.87
N ARG A 107 -11.13 -14.87 21.00
CA ARG A 107 -11.73 -14.80 22.35
C ARG A 107 -12.39 -13.45 22.59
N PHE A 108 -11.84 -12.39 22.01
CA PHE A 108 -12.30 -11.02 22.24
C PHE A 108 -12.84 -10.39 20.96
N GLU A 109 -14.17 -10.36 20.85
CA GLU A 109 -14.89 -9.78 19.72
C GLU A 109 -14.90 -8.24 19.80
N MET A 110 -14.65 -7.56 18.67
CA MET A 110 -14.58 -6.09 18.63
C MET A 110 -15.36 -5.44 17.48
N ALA A 111 -16.13 -6.21 16.70
CA ALA A 111 -16.97 -5.61 15.67
C ALA A 111 -18.06 -4.70 16.28
N HIS A 112 -18.23 -3.50 15.73
CA HIS A 112 -19.17 -2.48 16.22
C HIS A 112 -20.66 -2.87 16.19
N THR A 113 -21.04 -3.99 15.56
CA THR A 113 -22.42 -4.55 15.61
C THR A 113 -22.41 -6.07 15.61
N SER A 114 -23.43 -6.66 16.25
CA SER A 114 -23.64 -8.12 16.22
C SER A 114 -23.81 -8.68 14.81
N ALA A 115 -24.47 -7.93 13.91
CA ALA A 115 -24.61 -8.32 12.51
C ALA A 115 -23.24 -8.36 11.79
N ARG A 116 -22.33 -7.44 12.09
CA ARG A 116 -20.97 -7.47 11.56
C ARG A 116 -20.16 -8.61 12.15
N GLN A 117 -20.26 -8.84 13.45
CA GLN A 117 -19.57 -9.93 14.13
C GLN A 117 -19.93 -11.29 13.51
N ARG A 118 -21.23 -11.54 13.24
CA ARG A 118 -21.68 -12.74 12.51
C ARG A 118 -21.09 -12.84 11.11
N ARG A 119 -20.96 -11.72 10.37
CA ARG A 119 -20.28 -11.72 9.06
C ARG A 119 -18.79 -12.01 9.17
N CYS A 120 -18.11 -11.49 10.21
CA CYS A 120 -16.72 -11.81 10.48
C CYS A 120 -16.54 -13.31 10.67
N ALA A 121 -17.31 -13.91 11.58
CA ALA A 121 -17.28 -15.35 11.85
C ALA A 121 -17.60 -16.20 10.60
N ALA A 122 -18.50 -15.74 9.73
CA ALA A 122 -18.90 -16.48 8.54
C ALA A 122 -17.93 -16.35 7.35
N ARG A 123 -17.15 -15.26 7.24
CA ARG A 123 -16.44 -14.92 5.98
C ARG A 123 -15.02 -14.37 6.13
N GLN A 124 -14.56 -14.07 7.34
CA GLN A 124 -13.28 -13.37 7.55
C GLN A 124 -12.26 -14.18 8.36
N LEU A 125 -12.55 -15.46 8.63
CA LEU A 125 -11.67 -16.29 9.45
C LEU A 125 -10.24 -16.40 8.89
N THR A 126 -10.10 -16.42 7.57
CA THR A 126 -8.81 -16.51 6.86
C THR A 126 -8.19 -15.14 6.54
N ASN A 127 -8.82 -14.04 6.95
CA ASN A 127 -8.32 -12.69 6.72
C ASN A 127 -7.54 -12.19 7.93
N ALA A 128 -6.22 -12.35 7.93
CA ALA A 128 -5.36 -11.92 9.05
C ALA A 128 -5.49 -10.42 9.37
N GLY A 129 -5.90 -9.59 8.41
CA GLY A 129 -6.05 -8.15 8.62
C GLY A 129 -7.16 -7.79 9.59
N VAL A 130 -8.19 -8.63 9.78
CA VAL A 130 -9.27 -8.31 10.73
C VAL A 130 -8.96 -8.66 12.19
N TYR A 131 -7.76 -9.17 12.46
CA TYR A 131 -7.26 -9.50 13.79
C TYR A 131 -6.30 -8.40 14.23
N MET A 132 -6.65 -7.67 15.30
CA MET A 132 -5.83 -6.55 15.75
C MET A 132 -4.44 -6.99 16.21
N GLU A 133 -4.32 -8.19 16.78
CA GLU A 133 -3.07 -8.85 17.16
C GLU A 133 -2.06 -8.93 16.02
N THR A 134 -2.52 -9.05 14.76
CA THR A 134 -1.63 -9.01 13.58
C THR A 134 -0.83 -7.71 13.53
N MET A 135 -1.48 -6.57 13.78
CA MET A 135 -0.80 -5.27 13.81
C MET A 135 0.03 -5.15 15.09
N LEU A 136 -0.56 -5.43 16.26
CA LEU A 136 0.08 -5.22 17.56
C LEU A 136 1.37 -6.02 17.74
N ARG A 137 1.46 -7.23 17.18
CA ARG A 137 2.68 -8.05 17.21
C ARG A 137 3.77 -7.60 16.23
N ASN A 138 3.46 -6.70 15.31
CA ASN A 138 4.37 -6.26 14.24
C ASN A 138 4.71 -4.78 14.30
N VAL A 139 4.18 -4.00 15.25
CA VAL A 139 4.59 -2.62 15.47
C VAL A 139 5.79 -2.54 16.42
N ASP A 140 6.53 -1.44 16.32
CA ASP A 140 7.61 -1.12 17.26
C ASP A 140 7.08 -0.99 18.70
N SER A 141 7.83 -1.50 19.67
CA SER A 141 7.41 -1.53 21.07
C SER A 141 7.36 -0.14 21.71
N ASP A 142 8.31 0.74 21.35
CA ASP A 142 8.35 2.10 21.88
C ASP A 142 7.21 2.91 21.28
N ASP A 143 6.90 2.72 20.00
CA ASP A 143 5.72 3.34 19.39
C ASP A 143 4.42 2.85 20.05
N LEU A 144 4.28 1.54 20.31
CA LEU A 144 3.10 0.98 20.96
C LEU A 144 2.91 1.46 22.41
N THR A 145 3.97 1.81 23.12
CA THR A 145 3.92 2.16 24.54
C THR A 145 3.97 3.67 24.81
N LEU A 146 4.67 4.44 23.96
CA LEU A 146 4.98 5.85 24.21
C LEU A 146 4.24 6.81 23.28
N SER A 147 3.77 6.36 22.11
CA SER A 147 3.09 7.27 21.18
C SER A 147 1.66 7.59 21.61
N ALA A 148 1.12 8.69 21.10
CA ALA A 148 -0.25 9.10 21.39
C ALA A 148 -1.27 8.02 20.98
N TYR A 149 -1.01 7.30 19.88
CA TYR A 149 -1.86 6.19 19.45
C TYR A 149 -1.68 4.95 20.32
N GLY A 150 -0.44 4.64 20.73
CA GLY A 150 -0.16 3.57 21.69
C GLY A 150 -0.90 3.76 23.01
N ILE A 151 -0.86 4.98 23.56
CA ILE A 151 -1.58 5.35 24.78
C ILE A 151 -3.10 5.17 24.60
N GLN A 152 -3.67 5.60 23.47
CA GLN A 152 -5.10 5.43 23.20
C GLN A 152 -5.49 3.96 23.07
N ILE A 153 -4.71 3.15 22.36
CA ILE A 153 -4.93 1.71 22.24
C ILE A 153 -4.88 1.06 23.62
N ASN A 154 -3.90 1.42 24.44
CA ASN A 154 -3.80 0.90 25.80
C ASN A 154 -5.04 1.27 26.63
N GLN A 155 -5.45 2.54 26.65
CA GLN A 155 -6.58 2.99 27.46
C GLN A 155 -7.93 2.40 27.03
N THR A 156 -8.13 2.20 25.73
CA THR A 156 -9.43 1.85 25.17
C THR A 156 -9.59 0.37 24.83
N ILE A 157 -8.48 -0.37 24.67
CA ILE A 157 -8.50 -1.77 24.25
C ILE A 157 -7.72 -2.63 25.23
N LEU A 158 -6.42 -2.37 25.45
CA LEU A 158 -5.57 -3.30 26.21
C LEU A 158 -5.86 -3.29 27.72
N ALA A 159 -6.03 -2.13 28.34
CA ALA A 159 -6.37 -2.04 29.76
C ALA A 159 -7.75 -2.64 30.07
N PRO A 160 -8.81 -2.39 29.27
CA PRO A 160 -10.07 -3.13 29.40
C PRO A 160 -9.94 -4.63 29.16
N LEU A 161 -9.07 -5.06 28.24
CA LEU A 161 -8.85 -6.47 27.97
C LEU A 161 -8.37 -7.21 29.23
N MET A 162 -7.48 -6.61 30.01
CA MET A 162 -6.93 -7.21 31.24
C MET A 162 -7.99 -7.54 32.31
N VAL A 163 -9.17 -6.92 32.27
CA VAL A 163 -10.25 -7.21 33.23
C VAL A 163 -11.25 -8.24 32.71
N LEU A 164 -11.16 -8.66 31.45
CA LEU A 164 -11.99 -9.69 30.88
C LEU A 164 -11.49 -11.10 31.28
N PRO A 165 -12.38 -12.09 31.38
CA PRO A 165 -11.98 -13.48 31.56
C PRO A 165 -11.00 -13.93 30.47
N GLY A 166 -9.84 -14.48 30.87
CA GLY A 166 -8.76 -14.90 29.96
C GLY A 166 -7.93 -13.75 29.37
N GLY A 167 -8.23 -12.49 29.73
CA GLY A 167 -7.51 -11.30 29.29
C GLY A 167 -6.05 -11.25 29.74
N PRO A 168 -5.75 -11.47 31.03
CA PRO A 168 -4.36 -11.51 31.53
C PRO A 168 -3.48 -12.60 30.94
N GLU A 169 -4.06 -13.59 30.25
CA GLU A 169 -3.35 -14.71 29.60
C GLU A 169 -3.01 -14.43 28.13
N TRP A 170 -3.61 -13.38 27.54
CA TRP A 170 -3.29 -12.92 26.19
C TRP A 170 -1.97 -12.14 26.17
#